data_AF-A0A639YU89-F1
#
_entry.id   AF-A0A639YU89-F1
#
_cell.length_a   1.000
_cell.length_b   1.000
_cell.length_c   1.000
_cell.angle_alpha   90.00
_cell.angle_beta   90.00
_cell.angle_gamma   90.00
#
_symmetry.space_group_name_H-M   'P 1'
#
loop_
_entity.id
_entity.type
_entity.pdbx_description
1 polymer ?
#
loop_
_entity_poly.entity_id
_entity_poly.type
_entity_poly.pdbx_seq_one_letter_code
_entity_poly.pdbx_strand_id
1 'polypeptide(L)'
;MNILKPDKYFRSVLAGLCLSVISHIAMAADCFDMAGQDAGIDPDLLRAIAWQESRLHYDAIGKNPVSGYGMGLMQIDSQHLGSMKKRGIDRELLVSDICINIYSGALILARAFNK
;
A
#
# COMPACT_ATOMS: atom_id res chain seq x y z
N MET A 1 26.50 59.83 -1.06
CA MET A 1 25.67 58.81 -1.74
C MET A 1 26.22 57.45 -1.35
N ASN A 2 25.69 56.86 -0.27
CA ASN A 2 26.18 55.59 0.25
C ASN A 2 25.40 54.46 -0.42
N ILE A 3 26.13 53.66 -1.19
CA ILE A 3 25.63 52.49 -1.92
C ILE A 3 25.22 51.43 -0.88
N LEU A 4 23.94 51.06 -0.92
CA LEU A 4 23.35 49.94 -0.19
C LEU A 4 24.22 48.68 -0.39
N LYS A 5 24.78 48.15 0.70
CA LYS A 5 25.39 46.81 0.68
C LYS A 5 24.26 45.79 0.61
N PRO A 6 24.24 44.85 -0.35
CA PRO A 6 23.26 43.78 -0.37
C PRO A 6 23.60 42.82 0.78
N ASP A 7 22.92 43.07 1.90
CA ASP A 7 23.21 42.54 3.22
C ASP A 7 23.03 41.02 3.30
N LYS A 8 23.77 40.39 4.22
CA LYS A 8 23.59 39.01 4.73
C LYS A 8 22.12 38.59 4.92
N TYR A 9 21.24 39.57 5.10
CA TYR A 9 19.79 39.43 5.12
C TYR A 9 19.23 38.76 3.86
N PHE A 10 19.66 39.15 2.66
CA PHE A 10 19.14 38.58 1.42
C PHE A 10 19.47 37.08 1.29
N ARG A 11 20.69 36.67 1.69
CA ARG A 11 21.10 35.25 1.71
C ARG A 11 20.35 34.44 2.78
N SER A 12 20.04 35.05 3.92
CA SER A 12 19.32 34.40 5.02
C SER A 12 17.83 34.24 4.72
N VAL A 13 17.22 35.24 4.07
CA VAL A 13 15.84 35.19 3.57
C VAL A 13 15.70 34.17 2.46
N LEU A 14 16.65 34.11 1.51
CA LEU A 14 16.64 33.12 0.44
C LEU A 14 16.81 31.68 0.96
N ALA A 15 17.67 31.49 1.97
CA ALA A 15 17.82 30.20 2.63
C ALA A 15 16.55 29.79 3.38
N GLY A 16 15.92 30.71 4.13
CA GLY A 16 14.65 30.47 4.82
C GLY A 16 13.50 30.14 3.86
N LEU A 17 13.45 30.79 2.70
CA LEU A 17 12.45 30.52 1.66
C LEU A 17 12.64 29.10 1.07
N CYS A 18 13.87 28.70 0.73
CA CYS A 18 14.16 27.34 0.23
C CYS A 18 13.80 26.24 1.24
N LEU A 19 14.03 26.46 2.54
CA LEU A 19 13.66 25.51 3.60
C LEU A 19 12.13 25.36 3.76
N SER A 20 11.36 26.40 3.44
CA SER A 20 9.88 26.34 3.50
C SER A 20 9.26 25.50 2.36
N VAL A 21 9.87 25.48 1.17
CA VAL A 21 9.34 24.77 -0.01
C VAL A 21 9.49 23.24 0.12
N ILE A 22 10.51 22.76 0.84
CA ILE A 22 10.75 21.32 1.05
C ILE A 22 9.71 20.71 2.03
N SER A 23 9.00 21.55 2.80
CA SER A 23 7.98 21.09 3.75
C SER A 23 6.65 20.65 3.10
N HIS A 24 6.48 20.86 1.79
CA HIS A 24 5.32 20.37 1.05
C HIS A 24 5.44 18.87 0.72
N ILE A 25 5.35 18.08 1.78
CA ILE A 25 4.66 16.79 1.91
C ILE A 25 4.87 15.80 0.75
N ALA A 26 5.90 14.95 0.89
CA ALA A 26 5.87 13.63 0.27
C ALA A 26 4.88 12.76 1.07
N MET A 27 3.62 12.69 0.65
CA MET A 27 2.73 11.62 1.12
C MET A 27 3.17 10.34 0.42
N ALA A 28 3.86 9.46 1.15
CA ALA A 28 4.17 8.13 0.64
C ALA A 28 2.86 7.33 0.57
N ALA A 29 2.41 7.00 -0.63
CA ALA A 29 1.32 6.07 -0.84
C ALA A 29 1.75 4.68 -0.35
N ASP A 30 0.92 4.04 0.46
CA ASP A 30 1.15 2.66 0.87
C ASP A 30 0.60 1.68 -0.18
N CYS A 31 0.81 0.39 0.05
CA CYS A 31 0.33 -0.64 -0.88
C CYS A 31 -1.21 -0.75 -0.92
N PHE A 32 -1.92 -0.28 0.10
CA PHE A 32 -3.39 -0.17 0.05
C PHE A 32 -3.82 0.97 -0.85
N ASP A 33 -3.15 2.13 -0.78
CA ASP A 33 -3.45 3.28 -1.64
C ASP A 33 -3.28 2.92 -3.11
N MET A 34 -2.13 2.32 -3.46
CA MET A 34 -1.84 1.93 -4.84
C MET A 34 -2.77 0.82 -5.33
N ALA A 35 -2.98 -0.23 -4.53
CA ALA A 35 -3.86 -1.33 -4.93
C ALA A 35 -5.34 -0.90 -5.03
N GLY A 36 -5.80 -0.03 -4.13
CA GLY A 36 -7.14 0.53 -4.17
C GLY A 36 -7.37 1.36 -5.42
N GLN A 37 -6.42 2.23 -5.76
CA GLN A 37 -6.46 3.02 -6.98
C GLN A 37 -6.52 2.14 -8.24
N ASP A 38 -5.66 1.12 -8.34
CA ASP A 38 -5.60 0.22 -9.51
C ASP A 38 -6.84 -0.68 -9.63
N ALA A 39 -7.43 -1.07 -8.50
CA ALA A 39 -8.61 -1.94 -8.43
C ALA A 39 -9.94 -1.17 -8.50
N GLY A 40 -9.92 0.16 -8.37
CA GLY A 40 -11.13 0.98 -8.22
C GLY A 40 -11.87 0.73 -6.90
N ILE A 41 -11.13 0.43 -5.83
CA ILE A 41 -11.65 0.14 -4.48
C ILE A 41 -11.08 1.16 -3.51
N ASP A 42 -11.91 1.67 -2.60
CA ASP A 42 -11.46 2.57 -1.54
C ASP A 42 -10.32 1.91 -0.72
N PRO A 43 -9.12 2.54 -0.61
CA PRO A 43 -8.02 2.01 0.19
C PRO A 43 -8.40 1.73 1.65
N ASP A 44 -9.28 2.54 2.26
CA ASP A 44 -9.73 2.32 3.63
C ASP A 44 -10.62 1.08 3.76
N LEU A 45 -11.38 0.74 2.72
CA LEU A 45 -12.09 -0.53 2.66
C LEU A 45 -11.11 -1.70 2.62
N LEU A 46 -10.03 -1.62 1.83
CA LEU A 46 -9.00 -2.66 1.80
C LEU A 46 -8.31 -2.81 3.17
N ARG A 47 -8.00 -1.71 3.84
CA ARG A 47 -7.46 -1.72 5.21
C ARG A 47 -8.43 -2.35 6.21
N ALA A 48 -9.72 -2.03 6.12
CA ALA A 48 -10.76 -2.61 6.98
C ALA A 48 -10.89 -4.12 6.77
N ILE A 49 -10.82 -4.59 5.51
CA ILE A 49 -10.81 -6.02 5.19
C ILE A 49 -9.57 -6.68 5.78
N ALA A 50 -8.37 -6.15 5.54
CA ALA A 50 -7.14 -6.69 6.11
C ALA A 50 -7.16 -6.74 7.65
N TRP A 51 -7.73 -5.72 8.29
CA TRP A 51 -7.95 -5.72 9.74
C TRP A 51 -8.93 -6.82 10.19
N GLN A 52 -10.01 -7.04 9.43
CA GLN A 52 -10.99 -8.08 9.74
C GLN A 52 -10.43 -9.49 9.52
N GLU A 53 -9.65 -9.68 8.47
CA GLU A 53 -9.10 -10.97 8.05
C GLU A 53 -7.94 -11.43 8.94
N SER A 54 -6.98 -10.55 9.23
CA SER A 54 -5.76 -10.94 9.96
C SER A 54 -5.39 -10.03 11.12
N ARG A 55 -6.19 -9.00 11.45
CA ARG A 55 -5.79 -7.95 12.40
C ARG A 55 -4.46 -7.28 12.00
N LEU A 56 -4.22 -7.20 10.69
CA LEU A 56 -2.97 -6.71 10.09
C LEU A 56 -1.73 -7.54 10.42
N HIS A 57 -1.88 -8.81 10.83
CA HIS A 57 -0.78 -9.77 10.87
C HIS A 57 -0.47 -10.26 9.44
N TYR A 58 0.73 -9.92 8.94
CA TYR A 58 1.09 -10.15 7.54
C TYR A 58 1.45 -11.61 7.23
N ASP A 59 1.89 -12.37 8.22
CA ASP A 59 2.32 -13.77 8.12
C ASP A 59 1.22 -14.75 8.56
N ALA A 60 -0.01 -14.26 8.75
CA ALA A 60 -1.13 -15.06 9.22
C ALA A 60 -1.52 -16.18 8.25
N ILE A 61 -1.70 -17.39 8.78
CA ILE A 61 -2.32 -18.52 8.07
C ILE A 61 -3.63 -18.87 8.76
N GLY A 62 -4.75 -18.52 8.14
CA GLY A 62 -6.08 -18.78 8.68
C GLY A 62 -6.64 -20.13 8.27
N LYS A 63 -7.51 -20.68 9.11
CA LYS A 63 -8.20 -21.94 8.83
C LYS A 63 -9.46 -21.67 8.03
N ASN A 64 -9.63 -22.34 6.89
CA ASN A 64 -10.92 -22.36 6.19
C ASN A 64 -11.79 -23.49 6.77
N PRO A 65 -13.04 -23.22 7.22
CA PRO A 65 -13.90 -24.23 7.83
C PRO A 65 -14.42 -25.29 6.85
N VAL A 66 -14.35 -25.05 5.54
CA VAL A 66 -14.80 -25.99 4.51
C VAL A 66 -13.60 -26.75 3.93
N SER A 67 -12.67 -26.04 3.29
CA SER A 67 -11.44 -26.62 2.74
C SER A 67 -10.42 -25.54 2.43
N GLY A 68 -9.12 -25.88 2.54
CA GLY A 68 -8.03 -24.94 2.27
C GLY A 68 -7.65 -24.08 3.47
N TYR A 69 -7.01 -22.95 3.19
CA TYR A 69 -6.51 -21.99 4.19
C TYR A 69 -6.37 -20.60 3.58
N GLY A 70 -6.44 -19.58 4.44
CA GLY A 70 -6.15 -18.19 4.09
C GLY A 70 -4.66 -17.88 4.24
N MET A 71 -4.12 -16.99 3.40
CA MET A 71 -2.71 -16.64 3.36
C MET A 71 -2.49 -15.14 3.53
N GLY A 72 -1.69 -14.78 4.52
CA GLY A 72 -1.15 -13.44 4.75
C GLY A 72 -2.17 -12.38 5.14
N LEU A 73 -1.82 -11.11 4.91
CA LEU A 73 -2.54 -9.96 5.43
C LEU A 73 -4.05 -9.92 5.08
N MET A 74 -4.39 -10.23 3.82
CA MET A 74 -5.76 -10.24 3.32
C MET A 74 -6.38 -11.64 3.27
N GLN A 75 -5.74 -12.62 3.93
CA GLN A 75 -6.19 -14.01 4.00
C GLN A 75 -6.62 -14.60 2.64
N ILE A 76 -5.77 -14.44 1.63
CA ILE A 76 -6.04 -14.95 0.27
C ILE A 76 -6.26 -16.46 0.32
N ASP A 77 -7.40 -16.93 -0.17
CA ASP A 77 -7.73 -18.36 -0.10
C ASP A 77 -6.84 -19.19 -1.04
N SER A 78 -6.36 -20.32 -0.52
CA SER A 78 -5.51 -21.29 -1.23
C SER A 78 -6.08 -21.79 -2.58
N GLN A 79 -7.39 -21.71 -2.80
CA GLN A 79 -8.03 -22.06 -4.07
C GLN A 79 -7.57 -21.18 -5.24
N HIS A 80 -7.10 -19.95 -4.97
CA HIS A 80 -6.60 -19.05 -6.01
C HIS A 80 -5.19 -19.40 -6.51
N LEU A 81 -4.42 -20.20 -5.75
CA LEU A 81 -3.01 -20.51 -6.04
C LEU A 81 -2.79 -21.09 -7.44
N GLY A 82 -3.68 -21.95 -7.92
CA GLY A 82 -3.55 -22.56 -9.25
C GLY A 82 -3.51 -21.52 -10.38
N SER A 83 -4.29 -20.43 -10.25
CA SER A 83 -4.31 -19.32 -11.22
C SER A 83 -3.19 -18.30 -10.98
N MET A 84 -2.79 -18.10 -9.73
CA MET A 84 -1.77 -17.15 -9.31
C MET A 84 -0.36 -17.63 -9.64
N LYS A 85 -0.10 -18.93 -9.52
CA LYS A 85 1.21 -19.53 -9.82
C LYS A 85 1.64 -19.32 -11.28
N LYS A 86 0.67 -19.26 -12.20
CA LYS A 86 0.94 -18.92 -13.62
C LYS A 86 1.49 -17.51 -13.82
N ARG A 87 1.34 -16.64 -12.83
CA ARG A 87 1.83 -15.25 -12.79
C ARG A 87 3.01 -15.08 -11.82
N GLY A 88 3.61 -16.18 -11.36
CA GLY A 88 4.73 -16.15 -10.42
C GLY A 88 4.34 -15.85 -8.97
N ILE A 89 3.05 -15.87 -8.63
CA ILE A 89 2.57 -15.66 -7.25
C ILE A 89 2.27 -17.03 -6.63
N ASP A 90 3.13 -17.44 -5.69
CA ASP A 90 2.95 -18.64 -4.89
C ASP A 90 2.59 -18.31 -3.44
N ARG A 91 2.45 -19.35 -2.62
CA ARG A 91 2.09 -19.22 -1.21
C ARG A 91 3.15 -18.43 -0.46
N GLU A 92 4.42 -18.78 -0.66
CA GLU A 92 5.54 -18.19 0.03
C GLU A 92 5.63 -16.69 -0.24
N LEU A 93 5.39 -16.26 -1.48
CA LEU A 93 5.32 -14.84 -1.83
C LEU A 93 4.14 -14.14 -1.15
N LEU A 94 2.96 -14.76 -1.07
CA LEU A 94 1.78 -14.18 -0.43
C LEU A 94 1.93 -13.95 1.08
N VAL A 95 2.75 -14.73 1.79
CA VAL A 95 3.03 -14.50 3.22
C VAL A 95 4.29 -13.70 3.50
N SER A 96 5.23 -13.62 2.55
CA SER A 96 6.48 -12.86 2.73
C SER A 96 6.41 -11.43 2.18
N ASP A 97 5.59 -11.17 1.16
CA ASP A 97 5.42 -9.87 0.54
C ASP A 97 4.02 -9.30 0.79
N ILE A 98 3.96 -8.32 1.68
CA ILE A 98 2.74 -7.65 2.12
C ILE A 98 2.03 -6.95 0.94
N CYS A 99 2.79 -6.35 0.02
CA CYS A 99 2.23 -5.59 -1.08
C CYS A 99 1.65 -6.52 -2.14
N ILE A 100 2.33 -7.62 -2.45
CA ILE A 100 1.78 -8.66 -3.33
C ILE A 100 0.51 -9.27 -2.73
N ASN A 101 0.47 -9.46 -1.40
CA ASN A 101 -0.74 -9.93 -0.73
C ASN A 101 -1.90 -8.93 -0.89
N ILE A 102 -1.66 -7.64 -0.63
CA ILE A 102 -2.65 -6.58 -0.75
C ILE A 102 -3.18 -6.47 -2.19
N TYR A 103 -2.28 -6.40 -3.17
CA TYR A 103 -2.64 -6.35 -4.59
C TYR A 103 -3.42 -7.58 -5.04
N SER A 104 -3.03 -8.77 -4.57
CA SER A 104 -3.74 -10.01 -4.88
C SER A 104 -5.17 -9.98 -4.36
N GLY A 105 -5.38 -9.51 -3.12
CA GLY A 105 -6.71 -9.36 -2.52
C GLY A 105 -7.56 -8.33 -3.25
N ALA A 106 -7.00 -7.15 -3.53
CA ALA A 106 -7.68 -6.09 -4.27
C ALA A 106 -8.16 -6.56 -5.66
N LEU A 107 -7.31 -7.30 -6.41
CA LEU A 107 -7.67 -7.83 -7.72
C LEU A 107 -8.73 -8.94 -7.66
N ILE A 108 -8.73 -9.77 -6.60
CA ILE A 108 -9.79 -10.75 -6.38
C ILE A 108 -11.12 -10.03 -6.11
N LEU A 109 -11.11 -9.03 -5.22
CA LEU A 109 -12.29 -8.23 -4.86
C LEU A 109 -12.85 -7.48 -6.08
N ALA A 110 -11.99 -6.84 -6.87
CA ALA A 110 -12.40 -6.12 -8.08
C ALA A 110 -13.13 -7.03 -9.07
N ARG A 111 -12.64 -8.26 -9.27
CA ARG A 111 -13.34 -9.25 -10.11
C ARG A 111 -14.69 -9.69 -9.53
N ALA A 112 -14.80 -9.74 -8.20
CA ALA A 112 -16.03 -10.12 -7.52
C ALA A 112 -17.10 -9.00 -7.56
N PHE A 113 -16.69 -7.73 -7.56
CA PHE A 113 -17.59 -6.58 -7.64
C PHE A 113 -18.06 -6.26 -9.07
N ASN A 114 -17.23 -6.49 -10.08
CA ASN A 114 -17.56 -6.26 -11.48
C ASN A 114 -18.42 -7.39 -12.11
N LYS A 115 -19.30 -8.02 -11.32
CA LYS A 115 -20.18 -9.10 -11.80
C LYS A 115 -21.37 -8.57 -12.58
#